data_AF-A0A0T6BI54-F1
#
_entry.id   AF-A0A0T6BI54-F1
#
_cell.length_a   1.000
_cell.length_b   1.000
_cell.length_c   1.000
_cell.angle_alpha   90.00
_cell.angle_beta   90.00
_cell.angle_gamma   90.00
#
_symmetry.space_group_name_H-M   'P 1'
#
loop_
_entity.id
_entity.type
_entity.pdbx_description
1 polymer ?
#
loop_
_entity_poly.entity_id
_entity_poly.type
_entity_poly.pdbx_seq_one_letter_code
_entity_poly.pdbx_strand_id
1 'polypeptide(L)' 'MDEKYINECTNNWELEDSSGDLELYSFFDRVNWKQRYAIKRSGSVVYDFDNEQHGNNLDFFKAVCMCV' A
#
# COMPACT_ATOMS: atom_id res chain seq x y z
N MET A 1 -8.73 5.47 -0.28
CA MET A 1 -9.64 4.71 -1.16
C MET A 1 -10.81 4.17 -0.35
N ASP A 2 -12.00 4.06 -0.94
CA ASP A 2 -13.12 3.34 -0.31
C ASP A 2 -13.05 1.82 -0.56
N GLU A 3 -13.77 1.06 0.27
CA GLU A 3 -13.75 -0.41 0.27
C GLU A 3 -14.37 -1.02 -1.01
N LYS A 4 -15.35 -0.33 -1.61
CA LYS A 4 -15.97 -0.78 -2.86
C LYS A 4 -14.94 -0.72 -4.00
N TYR A 5 -14.20 0.36 -4.13
CA TYR A 5 -13.11 0.50 -5.11
C TYR A 5 -12.06 -0.60 -4.92
N ILE A 6 -11.64 -0.86 -3.69
CA ILE A 6 -10.63 -1.91 -3.41
C ILE A 6 -11.15 -3.26 -3.92
N ASN A 7 -12.35 -3.67 -3.52
CA ASN A 7 -12.90 -4.98 -3.90
C ASN A 7 -13.17 -5.11 -5.41
N GLU A 8 -13.68 -4.07 -6.05
CA GLU A 8 -14.11 -4.12 -7.46
C GLU A 8 -12.97 -3.83 -8.44
N CYS A 9 -12.02 -2.96 -8.07
CA CYS A 9 -11.06 -2.37 -8.99
C CYS A 9 -9.61 -2.81 -8.76
N THR A 10 -9.31 -3.49 -7.65
CA THR A 10 -7.94 -3.95 -7.36
C THR A 10 -7.85 -5.47 -7.32
N ASN A 11 -6.65 -6.02 -7.50
CA ASN A 11 -6.37 -7.45 -7.34
C ASN A 11 -4.89 -7.68 -7.02
N ASN A 12 -4.53 -8.94 -6.73
CA ASN A 12 -3.16 -9.38 -6.45
C ASN A 12 -2.50 -8.57 -5.31
N TRP A 13 -3.20 -8.43 -4.19
CA TRP A 13 -2.63 -7.80 -3.00
C TRP A 13 -1.57 -8.72 -2.40
N GLU A 14 -0.32 -8.30 -2.44
CA GLU A 14 0.82 -9.00 -1.86
C GLU A 14 1.40 -8.16 -0.73
N LEU A 15 1.65 -8.80 0.42
CA LEU A 15 2.30 -8.14 1.55
C LEU A 15 3.80 -8.06 1.27
N GLU A 16 4.35 -6.86 1.18
CA GLU A 16 5.78 -6.64 0.96
C GLU A 16 6.56 -6.49 2.26
N ASP A 17 5.99 -5.80 3.24
CA ASP A 17 6.64 -5.54 4.54
C ASP A 17 5.60 -5.29 5.64
N SER A 18 5.95 -5.56 6.89
CA SER A 18 5.09 -5.30 8.04
C SER A 18 5.88 -4.98 9.30
N SER A 19 5.38 -4.02 10.08
CA SER A 19 5.94 -3.65 11.38
C SER A 19 4.84 -3.18 12.32
N GLY A 20 4.65 -3.91 13.42
CA GLY A 20 3.61 -3.60 14.40
C GLY A 20 2.21 -3.64 13.80
N ASP A 21 1.51 -2.51 13.82
CA ASP A 21 0.16 -2.33 13.27
C ASP A 21 0.16 -1.81 11.81
N LEU A 22 1.34 -1.63 11.20
CA LEU A 22 1.52 -1.13 9.84
C LEU A 22 1.95 -2.24 8.87
N GLU A 23 1.32 -2.26 7.70
CA GLU A 23 1.55 -3.25 6.64
C GLU A 23 1.69 -2.52 5.29
N LEU A 24 2.75 -2.82 4.54
CA LEU A 24 2.93 -2.37 3.17
C LEU A 24 2.49 -3.46 2.22
N TYR A 25 1.52 -3.14 1.37
CA TYR A 25 1.04 -4.02 0.32
C TYR A 25 1.37 -3.45 -1.05
N SER A 26 1.63 -4.34 -2.00
CA SER A 26 1.59 -4.03 -3.42
C SER A 26 0.39 -4.72 -4.08
N PHE A 27 -0.20 -4.07 -5.07
CA PHE A 27 -1.41 -4.55 -5.74
C PHE A 27 -1.53 -3.96 -7.14
N PHE A 28 -2.34 -4.59 -7.98
CA PHE A 28 -2.61 -4.10 -9.32
C PHE A 28 -3.94 -3.35 -9.37
N ASP A 29 -3.91 -2.13 -9.89
CA ASP A 29 -5.09 -1.30 -10.15
C ASP A 29 -5.61 -1.57 -11.56
N ARG A 30 -6.81 -2.17 -11.66
CA ARG A 30 -7.43 -2.56 -12.93
C ARG A 30 -8.13 -1.40 -13.64
N VAL A 31 -8.35 -0.27 -12.97
CA VAL A 31 -8.92 0.93 -13.60
C VAL A 31 -7.82 1.66 -14.37
N ASN A 32 -6.66 1.83 -13.73
CA ASN A 32 -5.52 2.55 -14.32
C ASN A 32 -4.51 1.61 -14.99
N TRP A 33 -4.71 0.29 -14.90
CA TRP A 33 -3.80 -0.74 -15.42
C TRP A 33 -2.35 -0.55 -14.97
N LYS A 34 -2.16 -0.28 -13.67
CA LYS A 34 -0.84 0.02 -13.10
C LYS A 34 -0.59 -0.68 -11.76
N GLN A 35 0.68 -0.97 -11.50
CA GLN A 35 1.14 -1.41 -10.18
C GLN A 35 1.04 -0.27 -9.18
N ARG A 36 0.50 -0.57 -8.01
CA ARG A 36 0.30 0.37 -6.90
C ARG A 36 0.70 -0.26 -5.58
N TYR A 37 0.79 0.60 -4.58
CA TYR A 37 1.17 0.27 -3.23
C TYR A 37 0.24 0.94 -2.26
N ALA A 38 -0.01 0.29 -1.13
CA ALA A 38 -0.83 0.83 -0.05
C ALA A 38 -0.23 0.47 1.30
N ILE A 39 -0.23 1.46 2.19
CA ILE A 39 0.05 1.24 3.61
C ILE A 39 -1.30 1.03 4.30
N LYS A 40 -1.44 -0.10 4.99
CA LYS A 40 -2.54 -0.37 5.89
C LYS A 40 -2.11 -0.16 7.33
N ARG A 41 -3.01 0.38 8.13
CA ARG A 41 -2.90 0.45 9.59
C ARG A 41 -4.11 -0.24 10.21
N SER A 42 -3.88 -1.28 10.99
CA SER A 42 -4.96 -2.08 11.61
C SER A 42 -6.03 -2.51 10.58
N GLY A 43 -5.59 -2.95 9.39
CA GLY A 43 -6.47 -3.40 8.30
C GLY A 43 -7.07 -2.30 7.41
N SER A 44 -6.93 -1.01 7.76
CA SER A 44 -7.46 0.11 6.96
C SER A 44 -6.38 0.75 6.10
N VAL A 45 -6.66 1.03 4.82
CA VAL A 45 -5.72 1.75 3.93
C VAL A 45 -5.62 3.21 4.37
N VAL A 46 -4.43 3.62 4.80
CA VAL A 46 -4.15 5.01 5.25
C VAL A 46 -3.37 5.81 4.22
N TYR A 47 -2.66 5.14 3.30
CA TYR A 47 -1.88 5.80 2.26
C TYR A 47 -1.80 4.90 1.03
N ASP A 48 -1.85 5.49 -0.17
CA ASP A 48 -1.72 4.78 -1.45
C ASP A 48 -0.86 5.57 -2.44
N PHE A 49 -0.04 4.87 -3.20
CA PHE A 49 0.91 5.45 -4.16
C PHE A 49 1.17 4.50 -5.33
N ASP A 50 1.79 4.99 -6.40
CA ASP A 50 2.16 4.19 -7.56
C ASP A 50 3.67 3.89 -7.62
N ASN A 51 4.03 3.04 -8.57
CA ASN A 51 5.39 2.53 -8.71
C ASN A 51 6.45 3.60 -8.99
N GLU A 52 6.08 4.69 -9.65
CA GLU A 52 6.99 5.82 -9.90
C GLU A 52 7.46 6.48 -8.59
N GLN A 53 6.65 6.38 -7.54
CA GLN A 53 6.94 6.95 -6.23
C GLN A 53 7.43 5.88 -5.23
N HIS A 54 7.64 4.63 -5.68
CA HIS A 54 7.89 3.50 -4.80
C HIS A 54 9.17 3.67 -3.97
N GLY A 55 10.27 4.11 -4.58
CA GLY A 55 11.56 4.27 -3.86
C GLY A 55 11.47 5.24 -2.69
N ASN A 56 10.95 6.45 -2.91
CA ASN A 56 10.83 7.47 -1.87
C ASN A 56 9.82 7.08 -0.77
N ASN A 57 8.73 6.41 -1.14
CA ASN A 57 7.70 6.01 -0.19
C ASN A 57 8.06 4.75 0.60
N LEU A 58 8.93 3.88 0.08
CA LEU A 58 9.50 2.76 0.82
C LEU A 58 10.41 3.27 1.93
N ASP A 59 11.24 4.27 1.66
CA ASP A 59 12.08 4.92 2.67
C ASP A 59 11.23 5.64 3.73
N PHE A 60 10.12 6.27 3.32
CA PHE A 60 9.14 6.83 4.25
C PHE A 60 8.50 5.74 5.13
N PHE A 61 8.04 4.63 4.55
CA PHE A 61 7.48 3.52 5.31
C PHE A 61 8.48 2.99 6.34
N LYS A 62 9.72 2.75 5.92
CA LYS A 62 10.80 2.31 6.82
C LYS A 62 11.09 3.32 7.93
N ALA A 63 11.13 4.62 7.61
CA ALA A 63 11.35 5.67 8.60
C ALA A 63 10.21 5.72 9.65
N VAL A 64 8.96 5.54 9.22
CA VAL A 64 7.81 5.45 10.11
C VAL A 64 7.91 4.19 10.99
N CYS A 65 8.30 3.04 10.43
CA CYS A 65 8.47 1.79 11.17
C CYS A 65 9.64 1.81 12.17
N MET A 66 10.73 2.55 11.92
CA MET A 66 11.87 2.67 12.85
C MET A 66 11.62 3.59 14.06
N CYS A 67 10.55 4.40 14.03
CA CYS A 67 10.19 5.29 15.13
C CYS A 67 9.16 4.67 16.11
N VAL A 68 8.84 3.38 15.95
CA VAL A 68 7.93 2.61 16.82
C VAL A 68 8.72 1.76 17.80
#